data_AF-A0A094I7C5-F1
#
_entry.id   AF-A0A094I7C5-F1
#
_cell.length_a   1.000
_cell.length_b   1.000
_cell.length_c   1.000
_cell.angle_alpha   90.00
_cell.angle_beta   90.00
_cell.angle_gamma   90.00
#
_symmetry.space_group_name_H-M   'P 1'
#
loop_
_entity.id
_entity.type
_entity.pdbx_description
1 polymer ?
#
loop_
_entity_poly.entity_id
_entity_poly.type
_entity_poly.pdbx_seq_one_letter_code
_entity_poly.pdbx_strand_id
1 'polypeptide(L)'
;LKDEEIWSSYKLLPKKEVDRGAEGATDPNLVRILAAAEAMLRDAYKLCSDTSPDRKMTQQRANILNEFYAGASGKADGFRHFKNPSTLVTYFTTMKQLLVYYYRVVHCEGGHFTRAKPDQVLPRDVIRPTKTQTQAMDEIMAALAVEDA
;
A
#
# COMPACT_ATOMS: atom_id res chain seq x y z
N LEU A 1 -21.59 -7.34 9.68
CA LEU A 1 -20.33 -8.01 9.25
C LEU A 1 -19.75 -8.69 10.49
N LYS A 2 -19.04 -9.81 10.36
CA LYS A 2 -18.39 -10.44 11.52
C LYS A 2 -17.09 -9.72 11.85
N ASP A 3 -16.75 -9.59 13.13
CA ASP A 3 -15.57 -8.84 13.56
C ASP A 3 -14.28 -9.48 13.05
N GLU A 4 -14.24 -10.81 12.96
CA GLU A 4 -13.12 -11.57 12.43
C GLU A 4 -12.90 -11.30 10.94
N GLU A 5 -13.98 -11.13 10.16
CA GLU A 5 -13.91 -10.79 8.74
C GLU A 5 -13.43 -9.34 8.54
N ILE A 6 -13.90 -8.41 9.38
CA ILE A 6 -13.43 -7.02 9.35
C ILE A 6 -11.92 -6.98 9.60
N TRP A 7 -11.47 -7.64 10.65
CA TRP A 7 -10.06 -7.65 11.00
C TRP A 7 -9.20 -8.34 9.95
N SER A 8 -9.63 -9.51 9.46
CA SER A 8 -8.90 -10.23 8.41
C SER A 8 -8.94 -9.54 7.05
N SER A 9 -9.88 -8.63 6.78
CA SER A 9 -9.97 -7.95 5.48
C SER A 9 -8.73 -7.13 5.13
N TYR A 10 -8.05 -6.55 6.12
CA TYR A 10 -6.84 -5.73 5.92
C TYR A 10 -5.60 -6.32 6.61
N LYS A 11 -5.74 -7.43 7.35
CA LYS A 11 -4.64 -8.04 8.07
C LYS A 11 -3.54 -8.49 7.11
N LEU A 12 -2.31 -8.01 7.35
CA LEU A 12 -1.13 -8.45 6.62
C LEU A 12 -0.89 -9.96 6.83
N LEU A 13 -0.31 -10.58 5.80
CA LEU A 13 0.12 -11.97 5.88
C LEU A 13 1.21 -12.12 6.97
N PRO A 14 1.27 -13.28 7.66
CA PRO A 14 2.34 -13.55 8.61
C PRO A 14 3.71 -13.36 7.96
N LYS A 15 4.65 -12.75 8.68
CA LYS A 15 6.00 -12.47 8.16
C LYS A 15 6.67 -13.73 7.58
N LYS A 16 6.45 -14.90 8.19
CA LYS A 16 6.98 -16.18 7.71
C LYS A 16 6.48 -16.59 6.32
N GLU A 17 5.26 -16.22 5.94
CA GLU A 17 4.72 -16.46 4.60
C GLU A 17 5.33 -15.50 3.59
N VAL A 18 5.52 -14.24 3.99
CA VAL A 18 6.20 -13.24 3.15
C VAL A 18 7.68 -13.60 2.94
N ASP A 19 8.38 -14.04 3.99
CA ASP A 19 9.80 -14.39 3.96
C ASP A 19 10.07 -15.70 3.17
N ARG A 20 9.14 -16.66 3.19
CA ARG A 20 9.20 -17.87 2.35
C ARG A 20 8.98 -17.54 0.86
N GLY A 21 8.41 -16.38 0.58
CA GLY A 21 7.99 -16.00 -0.76
C GLY A 21 6.69 -16.68 -1.18
N ALA A 22 6.38 -16.58 -2.47
CA ALA A 22 5.13 -17.07 -3.06
C ALA A 22 4.97 -18.60 -2.97
N GLU A 23 6.08 -19.34 -2.87
CA GLU A 23 6.11 -20.80 -2.92
C GLU A 23 5.54 -21.42 -1.63
N GLY A 24 4.37 -22.06 -1.75
CA GLY A 24 3.64 -22.66 -0.63
C GLY A 24 2.87 -21.67 0.25
N ALA A 25 2.70 -20.42 -0.20
CA ALA A 25 1.80 -19.46 0.43
C ALA A 25 0.34 -19.77 0.12
N THR A 26 -0.56 -19.44 1.06
CA THR A 26 -2.02 -19.59 0.86
C THR A 26 -2.52 -18.67 -0.26
N ASP A 27 -1.87 -17.53 -0.45
CA ASP A 27 -2.19 -16.53 -1.47
C ASP A 27 -0.90 -15.99 -2.10
N PRO A 28 -0.33 -16.70 -3.08
CA PRO A 28 0.95 -16.35 -3.71
C PRO A 28 0.94 -14.96 -4.36
N ASN A 29 -0.18 -14.59 -4.99
CA ASN A 29 -0.33 -13.29 -5.64
C ASN A 29 -0.26 -12.16 -4.61
N LEU A 30 -1.00 -12.27 -3.50
CA LEU A 30 -0.95 -11.25 -2.46
C LEU A 30 0.45 -11.13 -1.84
N VAL A 31 1.18 -12.24 -1.66
CA VAL A 31 2.58 -12.19 -1.20
C VAL A 31 3.44 -11.37 -2.16
N ARG A 32 3.36 -11.62 -3.47
CA ARG A 32 4.14 -10.91 -4.48
C ARG A 32 3.77 -9.43 -4.55
N ILE A 33 2.48 -9.09 -4.52
CA ILE A 33 2.01 -7.69 -4.48
C ILE A 33 2.61 -6.95 -3.28
N LEU A 34 2.57 -7.56 -2.09
CA LEU A 34 3.09 -6.92 -0.88
C LEU A 34 4.61 -6.80 -0.89
N ALA A 35 5.33 -7.78 -1.45
CA ALA A 35 6.77 -7.73 -1.60
C ALA A 35 7.19 -6.62 -2.59
N ALA A 36 6.56 -6.55 -3.76
CA ALA A 36 6.82 -5.52 -4.77
C ALA A 36 6.48 -4.11 -4.24
N ALA A 37 5.35 -3.95 -3.55
CA ALA A 37 4.97 -2.69 -2.93
C ALA A 37 5.97 -2.26 -1.85
N GLU A 38 6.46 -3.19 -1.03
CA GLU A 38 7.49 -2.88 -0.03
C GLU A 38 8.81 -2.46 -0.69
N ALA A 39 9.25 -3.16 -1.73
CA ALA A 39 10.45 -2.78 -2.49
C ALA A 39 10.32 -1.37 -3.07
N MET A 40 9.22 -1.08 -3.76
CA MET A 40 8.91 0.24 -4.32
C MET A 40 8.91 1.33 -3.24
N LEU A 41 8.27 1.09 -2.10
CA LEU A 41 8.22 2.04 -0.99
C LEU A 41 9.61 2.30 -0.39
N ARG A 42 10.46 1.27 -0.29
CA ARG A 42 11.85 1.40 0.16
C ARG A 42 12.71 2.18 -0.82
N ASP A 43 12.55 1.95 -2.11
CA ASP A 43 13.27 2.70 -3.14
C ASP A 43 12.85 4.17 -3.18
N ALA A 44 11.54 4.44 -3.06
CA ALA A 44 11.05 5.81 -2.89
C ALA A 44 11.63 6.47 -1.62
N TYR A 45 11.76 5.72 -0.53
CA TYR A 45 12.37 6.24 0.69
C TYR A 45 13.86 6.59 0.52
N LYS A 46 14.64 5.80 -0.24
CA LYS A 46 16.06 6.14 -0.51
C LYS A 46 16.22 7.54 -1.12
N LEU A 47 15.22 8.04 -1.86
CA LEU A 47 15.26 9.40 -2.42
C LEU A 47 15.10 10.51 -1.38
N CYS A 48 14.60 10.19 -0.17
CA CYS A 48 14.31 11.17 0.89
C CYS A 48 14.98 10.80 2.23
N SER A 49 15.86 9.81 2.24
CA SER A 49 16.63 9.40 3.41
C SER A 49 17.85 10.29 3.58
N ASP A 50 18.16 10.66 4.81
CA ASP A 50 19.34 11.45 5.15
C ASP A 50 20.65 10.69 4.95
N THR A 51 20.64 9.36 5.06
CA THR A 51 21.81 8.49 4.90
C THR A 51 22.02 8.01 3.46
N SER A 52 21.08 8.28 2.56
CA SER A 52 21.18 7.87 1.16
C SER A 52 22.06 8.82 0.34
N PRO A 53 23.04 8.32 -0.43
CA PRO A 53 23.83 9.16 -1.33
C PRO A 53 22.99 9.75 -2.47
N ASP A 54 21.91 9.06 -2.88
CA ASP A 54 21.01 9.45 -3.97
C ASP A 54 19.84 10.32 -3.50
N ARG A 55 19.91 10.87 -2.28
CA ARG A 55 18.82 11.68 -1.72
C ARG A 55 18.54 12.90 -2.61
N LYS A 56 17.31 13.01 -3.06
CA LYS A 56 16.79 14.17 -3.80
C LYS A 56 16.33 15.27 -2.86
N MET A 57 15.91 14.95 -1.64
CA MET A 57 15.52 15.95 -0.66
C MET A 57 16.72 16.34 0.20
N THR A 58 17.28 17.53 -0.04
CA THR A 58 18.39 18.09 0.75
C THR A 58 17.88 19.22 1.64
N GLN A 59 18.66 19.61 2.66
CA GLN A 59 18.31 20.76 3.51
C GLN A 59 18.08 22.03 2.68
N GLN A 60 18.94 22.29 1.69
CA GLN A 60 18.79 23.44 0.79
C GLN A 60 17.49 23.38 0.00
N ARG A 61 17.16 22.23 -0.59
CA ARG A 61 15.90 22.06 -1.34
C ARG A 61 14.67 22.19 -0.43
N ALA A 62 14.74 21.68 0.80
CA ALA A 62 13.70 21.87 1.80
C ALA A 62 13.50 23.35 2.15
N ASN A 63 14.59 24.10 2.32
CA ASN A 63 14.51 25.54 2.60
C ASN A 63 13.87 26.30 1.44
N ILE A 64 14.28 26.03 0.18
CA ILE A 64 13.68 26.65 -1.02
C ILE A 64 12.18 26.36 -1.10
N LEU A 65 11.78 25.10 -0.86
CA LEU A 65 10.37 24.71 -0.85
C LEU A 65 9.60 25.38 0.30
N ASN A 66 10.22 25.53 1.47
CA ASN A 66 9.63 26.22 2.61
C ASN A 66 9.49 27.72 2.38
N GLU A 67 10.44 28.38 1.72
CA GLU A 67 10.33 29.80 1.35
C GLU A 67 9.16 30.02 0.39
N PHE A 68 9.06 29.20 -0.66
CA PHE A 68 7.91 29.21 -1.56
C PHE A 68 6.59 28.97 -0.80
N TYR A 69 6.56 27.98 0.09
CA TYR A 69 5.36 27.60 0.84
C TYR A 69 4.95 28.61 1.89
N ALA A 70 5.91 29.21 2.62
CA ALA A 70 5.66 30.25 3.60
C ALA A 70 5.11 31.52 2.96
N GLY A 71 5.54 31.85 1.73
CA GLY A 71 4.95 32.91 0.93
C GLY A 71 3.52 32.62 0.47
N ALA A 72 3.11 31.35 0.39
CA ALA A 72 1.81 30.94 -0.16
C ALA A 72 0.75 30.53 0.88
N SER A 73 1.12 29.96 2.05
CA SER A 73 0.17 29.19 2.86
C SER A 73 0.19 29.43 4.39
N GLY A 74 1.19 30.09 4.97
CA GLY A 74 1.21 30.58 6.38
C GLY A 74 0.89 29.62 7.56
N LYS A 75 0.47 28.36 7.35
CA LYS A 75 -0.19 27.56 8.41
C LYS A 75 0.02 26.04 8.41
N ALA A 76 0.90 25.45 7.59
CA ALA A 76 1.22 24.03 7.69
C ALA A 76 2.66 23.74 8.10
N ASP A 77 2.88 22.53 8.60
CA ASP A 77 4.18 21.99 8.95
C ASP A 77 5.10 22.04 7.72
N GLY A 78 6.30 22.63 7.86
CA GLY A 78 7.22 22.83 6.74
C GLY A 78 7.72 21.51 6.13
N PHE A 79 8.15 21.58 4.88
CA PHE A 79 8.89 20.51 4.22
C PHE A 79 10.11 20.13 5.05
N ARG A 80 10.17 18.85 5.42
CA ARG A 80 11.30 18.25 6.12
C ARG A 80 12.30 17.74 5.09
N HIS A 81 13.59 17.93 5.35
CA HIS A 81 14.63 17.48 4.42
C HIS A 81 14.87 15.97 4.45
N PHE A 82 14.41 15.29 5.51
CA PHE A 82 14.52 13.84 5.65
C PHE A 82 13.32 13.28 6.41
N LYS A 83 13.13 11.96 6.29
CA LYS A 83 12.12 11.22 7.04
C LYS A 83 12.79 10.12 7.87
N ASN A 84 12.46 10.05 9.16
CA ASN A 84 13.04 9.06 10.06
C ASN A 84 12.53 7.65 9.68
N PRO A 85 13.42 6.64 9.54
CA PRO A 85 13.03 5.26 9.26
C PRO A 85 11.91 4.72 10.16
N SER A 86 11.91 5.08 11.45
CA SER A 86 10.91 4.61 12.42
C SER A 86 9.50 5.05 12.06
N THR A 87 9.34 6.23 11.45
CA THR A 87 8.03 6.75 11.02
C THR A 87 7.49 6.01 9.79
N LEU A 88 8.36 5.37 9.01
CA LEU A 88 7.96 4.65 7.80
C LEU A 88 7.24 3.35 8.09
N VAL A 89 7.51 2.74 9.25
CA VAL A 89 6.87 1.48 9.65
C VAL A 89 5.36 1.63 9.58
N THR A 90 4.81 2.71 10.16
CA THR A 90 3.38 2.99 10.10
C THR A 90 2.90 3.24 8.68
N TYR A 91 3.57 4.10 7.89
CA TYR A 91 3.16 4.39 6.52
C TYR A 91 3.15 3.13 5.63
N PHE A 92 4.23 2.35 5.67
CA PHE A 92 4.35 1.14 4.86
C PHE A 92 3.31 0.11 5.31
N THR A 93 3.07 0.00 6.62
CA THR A 93 2.03 -0.88 7.15
C THR A 93 0.65 -0.46 6.65
N THR A 94 0.29 0.82 6.78
CA THR A 94 -1.01 1.34 6.32
C THR A 94 -1.20 1.16 4.81
N MET A 95 -0.19 1.46 4.00
CA MET A 95 -0.27 1.28 2.55
C MET A 95 -0.43 -0.21 2.17
N LYS A 96 0.31 -1.10 2.82
CA LYS A 96 0.17 -2.54 2.61
C LYS A 96 -1.20 -3.05 3.07
N GLN A 97 -1.72 -2.59 4.20
CA GLN A 97 -3.06 -2.96 4.68
C GLN A 97 -4.15 -2.49 3.71
N LEU A 98 -4.00 -1.31 3.12
CA LEU A 98 -4.90 -0.80 2.09
C LEU A 98 -4.86 -1.68 0.82
N LEU A 99 -3.66 -2.11 0.39
CA LEU A 99 -3.51 -3.04 -0.73
C LEU A 99 -4.16 -4.39 -0.45
N VAL A 100 -3.95 -4.96 0.74
CA VAL A 100 -4.62 -6.20 1.17
C VAL A 100 -6.13 -6.04 1.12
N TYR A 101 -6.65 -4.95 1.68
CA TYR A 101 -8.08 -4.68 1.70
C TYR A 101 -8.65 -4.57 0.30
N TYR A 102 -8.00 -3.77 -0.58
CA TYR A 102 -8.43 -3.63 -1.96
C TYR A 102 -8.43 -4.97 -2.69
N TYR A 103 -7.33 -5.73 -2.57
CA TYR A 103 -7.21 -7.06 -3.19
C TYR A 103 -8.33 -8.00 -2.73
N ARG A 104 -8.50 -8.19 -1.42
CA ARG A 104 -9.47 -9.15 -0.86
C ARG A 104 -10.93 -8.73 -1.04
N VAL A 105 -11.23 -7.45 -0.87
CA VAL A 105 -12.61 -6.96 -0.77
C VAL A 105 -13.14 -6.46 -2.11
N VAL A 106 -12.29 -5.84 -2.91
CA VAL A 106 -12.69 -5.15 -4.15
C VAL A 106 -12.34 -5.97 -5.38
N HIS A 107 -11.14 -6.56 -5.44
CA HIS A 107 -10.67 -7.28 -6.62
C HIS A 107 -11.10 -8.75 -6.65
N CYS A 108 -10.90 -9.51 -5.58
CA CYS A 108 -11.22 -10.95 -5.58
C CYS A 108 -12.71 -11.20 -5.82
N GLU A 109 -13.01 -12.12 -6.75
CA GLU A 109 -14.38 -12.56 -7.02
C GLU A 109 -15.03 -13.11 -5.75
N GLY A 110 -16.29 -12.74 -5.50
CA GLY A 110 -16.97 -13.07 -4.25
C GLY A 110 -16.56 -12.22 -3.04
N GLY A 111 -15.50 -11.42 -3.12
CA GLY A 111 -15.02 -10.56 -2.04
C GLY A 111 -14.65 -11.32 -0.75
N HIS A 112 -14.39 -10.57 0.31
CA HIS A 112 -13.91 -11.13 1.60
C HIS A 112 -15.02 -11.48 2.60
N PHE A 113 -16.18 -10.84 2.49
CA PHE A 113 -17.22 -10.89 3.51
C PHE A 113 -18.33 -11.88 3.17
N THR A 114 -18.73 -12.70 4.15
CA THR A 114 -19.86 -13.62 3.99
C THR A 114 -21.18 -12.87 4.07
N ARG A 115 -22.07 -13.09 3.10
CA ARG A 115 -23.45 -12.60 3.14
C ARG A 115 -24.31 -13.52 4.02
N ALA A 116 -24.74 -13.04 5.19
CA ALA A 116 -25.56 -13.81 6.12
C ALA A 116 -27.07 -13.72 5.81
N LYS A 117 -27.50 -12.61 5.21
CA LYS A 117 -28.89 -12.41 4.75
C LYS A 117 -28.91 -11.94 3.30
N PRO A 118 -29.89 -12.33 2.47
CA PRO A 118 -29.93 -11.95 1.06
C PRO A 118 -29.86 -10.44 0.79
N ASP A 119 -30.48 -9.65 1.67
CA ASP A 119 -30.57 -8.19 1.64
C ASP A 119 -29.37 -7.47 2.28
N GLN A 120 -28.43 -8.21 2.88
CA GLN A 120 -27.28 -7.61 3.53
C GLN A 120 -26.33 -7.00 2.49
N VAL A 121 -26.17 -5.69 2.57
CA VAL A 121 -25.18 -4.93 1.82
C VAL A 121 -23.78 -5.21 2.39
N LEU A 122 -22.86 -5.65 1.52
CA LEU A 122 -21.45 -5.89 1.84
C LEU A 122 -20.57 -4.76 1.31
N PRO A 123 -19.35 -4.58 1.84
CA PRO A 123 -18.43 -3.55 1.34
C PRO A 123 -18.19 -3.60 -0.16
N ARG A 124 -18.07 -4.81 -0.76
CA ARG A 124 -17.92 -5.00 -2.21
C ARG A 124 -19.09 -4.42 -3.03
N ASP A 125 -20.29 -4.36 -2.44
CA ASP A 125 -21.50 -3.89 -3.12
C ASP A 125 -21.57 -2.35 -3.14
N VAL A 126 -20.82 -1.70 -2.25
CA VAL A 126 -20.80 -0.25 -2.06
C VAL A 126 -19.56 0.39 -2.70
N ILE A 127 -18.41 -0.26 -2.54
CA ILE A 127 -17.14 0.26 -3.03
C ILE A 127 -17.12 0.13 -4.55
N ARG A 128 -17.01 1.27 -5.23
CA ARG A 128 -16.88 1.33 -6.69
C ARG A 128 -15.45 1.76 -7.03
N PRO A 129 -14.57 0.82 -7.44
CA PRO A 129 -13.25 1.21 -7.90
C PRO A 129 -13.36 2.09 -9.14
N THR A 130 -12.45 3.06 -9.27
CA THR A 130 -12.36 3.84 -10.49
C THR A 130 -11.83 2.95 -11.63
N LYS A 131 -12.02 3.41 -12.88
CA LYS A 131 -11.44 2.73 -14.06
C LYS A 131 -9.92 2.56 -13.91
N THR A 132 -9.24 3.61 -13.45
CA THR A 132 -7.80 3.59 -13.21
C THR A 132 -7.40 2.60 -12.13
N GLN A 133 -8.15 2.51 -11.03
CA GLN A 133 -7.84 1.54 -9.97
C GLN A 133 -8.03 0.10 -10.45
N THR A 134 -9.09 -0.16 -11.23
CA THR A 134 -9.36 -1.48 -11.82
C THR A 134 -8.24 -1.87 -12.77
N GLN A 135 -7.93 -0.98 -13.72
CA GLN A 135 -6.85 -1.18 -14.69
C GLN A 135 -5.49 -1.39 -14.02
N ALA A 136 -5.16 -0.61 -12.99
CA ALA A 136 -3.89 -0.78 -12.27
C ALA A 136 -3.79 -2.16 -11.60
N MET A 137 -4.89 -2.69 -11.05
CA MET A 137 -4.89 -4.04 -10.50
C MET A 137 -4.79 -5.10 -11.60
N ASP A 138 -5.48 -4.94 -12.72
CA ASP A 138 -5.40 -5.86 -13.85
C ASP A 138 -3.96 -5.93 -14.42
N GLU A 139 -3.29 -4.78 -14.53
CA GLU A 139 -1.88 -4.69 -14.93
C GLU A 139 -0.95 -5.38 -13.94
N ILE A 140 -1.18 -5.22 -12.63
CA ILE A 140 -0.43 -5.95 -11.58
C ILE A 140 -0.63 -7.46 -11.77
N MET A 141 -1.86 -7.93 -11.89
CA MET A 141 -2.16 -9.37 -12.03
C MET A 141 -1.58 -9.95 -13.32
N ALA A 142 -1.62 -9.20 -14.42
CA ALA A 142 -1.00 -9.61 -15.68
C ALA A 142 0.53 -9.72 -15.55
N ALA A 143 1.18 -8.76 -14.88
CA ALA A 143 2.62 -8.82 -14.62
C ALA A 143 3.00 -10.05 -13.77
N LEU A 144 2.21 -10.37 -12.74
CA LEU A 144 2.42 -11.54 -11.90
C LEU A 144 2.28 -12.86 -12.68
N ALA A 145 1.35 -12.94 -13.64
CA ALA A 145 1.15 -14.13 -14.46
C ALA A 145 2.31 -14.38 -15.44
N VAL A 146 3.00 -13.32 -15.88
CA VAL A 146 4.20 -13.44 -16.73
C VAL A 146 5.39 -13.98 -15.94
N GLU A 147 5.51 -13.67 -14.64
CA GLU A 147 6.56 -14.22 -13.77
C GLU A 147 6.41 -15.73 -13.54
N ASP A 148 5.22 -16.30 -13.79
CA ASP A 148 4.93 -17.73 -13.64
C ASP A 148 5.12 -18.55 -14.94
N ALA A 149 5.37 -17.90 -16.08
CA ALA A 149 5.49 -18.52 -17.41
C ALA A 149 6.96 -18.73 -17.82
#